data_AF-A0A9N8LRV0-F1
#
_entry.id   AF-A0A9N8LRV0-F1
#
_cell.length_a   1.000
_cell.length_b   1.000
_cell.length_c   1.000
_cell.angle_alpha   90.00
_cell.angle_beta   90.00
_cell.angle_gamma   90.00
#
_symmetry.space_group_name_H-M   'P 1'
#
loop_
_entity.id
_entity.type
_entity.pdbx_description
1 polymer ?
#
loop_
_entity_poly.entity_id
_entity_poly.type
_entity_poly.pdbx_seq_one_letter_code
_entity_poly.pdbx_strand_id
1 'polypeptide(L)'
;MEAALALVQQELASSQHQNCQHDHRIPHPLTIDALPTLDAHFSRLTTAQAQPEDQPRLDSTRFTLPAPADGIHASEDDWRRALDNAYVQLAHQEGRAINIDLMKKYGATHWRIHNYTLEAALARYTASTQHTTDTLSASTNRTRRVLQQDAESKIANLEAKWAQLVSTQLQMGVAALGAEYEVGVLAQQRDRLRTRLAELEGPA
;
A
#
# COMPACT_ATOMS: atom_id res chain seq x y z
N MET A 1 10.29 -6.33 -12.98
CA MET A 1 9.02 -5.91 -12.32
C MET A 1 8.19 -4.99 -13.22
N GLU A 2 8.80 -3.97 -13.84
CA GLU A 2 8.11 -3.02 -14.72
C GLU A 2 7.36 -3.67 -15.90
N ALA A 3 7.94 -4.67 -16.56
CA ALA A 3 7.27 -5.39 -17.66
C ALA A 3 5.99 -6.12 -17.22
N ALA A 4 5.99 -6.71 -16.02
CA ALA A 4 4.80 -7.37 -15.48
C ALA A 4 3.72 -6.35 -15.12
N LEU A 5 4.11 -5.18 -14.58
CA LEU A 5 3.17 -4.09 -14.32
C LEU A 5 2.56 -3.54 -15.60
N ALA A 6 3.33 -3.39 -16.67
CA ALA A 6 2.83 -2.95 -17.97
C ALA A 6 1.79 -3.92 -18.55
N LEU A 7 2.02 -5.23 -18.44
CA LEU A 7 1.03 -6.24 -18.85
C LEU A 7 -0.23 -6.18 -17.98
N VAL A 8 -0.10 -6.01 -16.67
CA VAL A 8 -1.25 -5.82 -15.77
C VAL A 8 -2.04 -4.57 -16.14
N GLN A 9 -1.37 -3.46 -16.48
CA GLN A 9 -2.03 -2.22 -16.91
C GLN A 9 -2.75 -2.39 -18.25
N GLN A 10 -2.17 -3.13 -19.18
CA GLN A 10 -2.82 -3.48 -20.45
C GLN A 10 -4.08 -4.33 -20.23
N GLU A 11 -4.01 -5.30 -19.32
CA GLU A 11 -5.18 -6.12 -18.93
C GLU A 11 -6.24 -5.32 -18.18
N LEU A 12 -5.85 -4.35 -17.34
CA LEU A 12 -6.78 -3.43 -16.70
C LEU A 12 -7.47 -2.50 -17.71
N ALA A 13 -6.77 -2.11 -18.78
CA ALA A 13 -7.31 -1.27 -19.84
C ALA A 13 -8.24 -2.04 -20.79
N SER A 14 -7.98 -3.33 -21.03
CA SER A 14 -8.84 -4.21 -21.84
C SER A 14 -10.07 -4.70 -21.07
N SER A 15 -9.97 -4.84 -19.75
CA SER A 15 -11.05 -5.31 -18.88
C SER A 15 -12.16 -4.26 -18.72
N GLN A 16 -13.26 -4.39 -19.47
CA GLN A 16 -14.44 -3.52 -19.38
C GLN A 16 -15.28 -3.71 -18.11
N HIS A 17 -15.00 -4.72 -17.28
CA HIS A 17 -15.77 -4.99 -16.06
C HIS A 17 -14.92 -4.65 -14.84
N GLN A 18 -14.92 -3.35 -14.52
CA GLN A 18 -14.44 -2.82 -13.26
C GLN A 18 -15.28 -3.37 -12.09
N ASN A 19 -14.96 -4.59 -11.67
CA ASN A 19 -15.41 -5.16 -10.41
C ASN A 19 -14.68 -4.52 -9.20
N CYS A 20 -14.04 -3.36 -9.41
CA CYS A 20 -13.35 -2.57 -8.40
C CYS A 20 -14.24 -1.52 -7.74
N GLN A 21 -15.48 -1.30 -8.22
CA GLN A 21 -16.43 -0.39 -7.56
C GLN A 21 -17.40 -1.09 -6.59
N HIS A 22 -17.50 -2.44 -6.62
CA HIS A 22 -18.50 -3.19 -5.86
C HIS A 22 -17.91 -4.43 -5.16
N ASP A 23 -16.74 -4.31 -4.55
CA ASP A 23 -16.31 -5.35 -3.60
C ASP A 23 -17.11 -5.21 -2.30
N HIS A 24 -18.07 -6.11 -2.09
CA HIS A 24 -18.90 -6.21 -0.88
C HIS A 24 -18.11 -6.35 0.43
N ARG A 25 -16.81 -6.66 0.37
CA ARG A 25 -15.92 -6.75 1.54
C ARG A 25 -15.34 -5.39 1.94
N ILE A 26 -15.32 -4.43 1.02
CA ILE A 26 -14.84 -3.09 1.26
C ILE A 26 -16.07 -2.25 1.60
N PRO A 27 -16.13 -1.63 2.80
CA PRO A 27 -17.19 -0.69 3.10
C PRO A 27 -17.26 0.38 2.01
N HIS A 28 -18.46 0.68 1.52
CA HIS A 28 -18.63 1.76 0.55
C HIS A 28 -18.03 3.05 1.12
N PRO A 29 -17.35 3.87 0.29
CA PRO A 29 -16.79 5.14 0.74
C PRO A 29 -17.91 5.97 1.37
N LEU A 30 -17.64 6.53 2.56
CA LEU A 30 -18.59 7.39 3.26
C LEU A 30 -18.87 8.62 2.39
N THR A 31 -20.04 8.66 1.75
CA THR A 31 -20.55 9.82 1.04
C THR A 31 -21.18 10.81 2.02
N ILE A 32 -20.97 12.11 1.78
CA ILE A 32 -21.41 13.21 2.66
C ILE A 32 -22.94 13.17 2.88
N ASP A 33 -23.68 12.71 1.88
CA ASP A 33 -25.13 12.54 1.89
C ASP A 33 -25.63 11.62 3.03
N ALA A 34 -24.78 10.71 3.53
CA ALA A 34 -25.10 9.83 4.64
C ALA A 34 -25.06 10.54 6.01
N LEU A 35 -24.51 11.76 6.09
CA LEU A 35 -24.34 12.54 7.32
C LEU A 35 -24.93 13.97 7.15
N PRO A 36 -26.26 14.12 7.26
CA PRO A 36 -26.95 15.40 7.04
C PRO A 36 -26.54 16.52 8.01
N THR A 37 -25.99 16.17 9.18
CA THR A 37 -25.46 17.15 10.14
C THR A 37 -24.14 17.78 9.70
N LEU A 38 -23.36 17.09 8.86
CA LEU A 38 -22.07 17.57 8.38
C LEU A 38 -22.20 18.36 7.07
N ASP A 39 -23.27 18.16 6.31
CA ASP A 39 -23.50 18.85 5.04
C ASP A 39 -23.53 20.39 5.21
N ALA A 40 -24.17 20.87 6.28
CA ALA A 40 -24.16 22.29 6.65
C ALA A 40 -22.74 22.81 6.99
N HIS A 41 -21.91 21.99 7.64
CA HIS A 41 -20.54 22.36 7.98
C HIS A 41 -19.63 22.40 6.75
N PHE A 42 -19.74 21.42 5.86
CA PHE A 42 -18.99 21.39 4.61
C PHE A 42 -19.41 22.52 3.69
N SER A 43 -20.72 22.79 3.56
CA SER A 43 -21.24 23.96 2.83
C SER A 43 -20.71 25.28 3.40
N ARG A 44 -20.60 25.39 4.73
CA ARG A 44 -19.98 26.56 5.37
C ARG A 44 -18.47 26.65 5.11
N LEU A 45 -17.76 25.53 5.07
CA LEU A 45 -16.32 25.50 4.80
C LEU A 45 -16.01 25.82 3.33
N THR A 46 -16.78 25.28 2.39
CA THR A 46 -16.61 25.55 0.96
C THR A 46 -16.93 27.00 0.63
N THR A 47 -17.99 27.57 1.22
CA THR A 47 -18.30 29.00 1.10
C THR A 47 -17.25 29.89 1.78
N ALA A 48 -16.80 29.53 2.99
CA ALA A 48 -15.73 30.27 3.68
C ALA A 48 -14.39 30.24 2.93
N GLN A 49 -14.07 29.15 2.24
CA GLN A 49 -12.86 29.03 1.43
C GLN A 49 -12.94 29.82 0.11
N ALA A 50 -14.15 30.07 -0.40
CA ALA A 50 -14.39 30.89 -1.58
C ALA A 50 -14.34 32.41 -1.30
N GLN A 51 -14.59 32.84 -0.05
CA GLN A 51 -14.56 34.25 0.36
C GLN A 51 -13.74 34.46 1.63
N PRO A 52 -12.39 34.38 1.55
CA PRO A 52 -11.52 34.57 2.71
C PRO A 52 -11.54 36.00 3.28
N GLU A 53 -11.93 37.00 2.48
CA GLU A 53 -11.99 38.42 2.85
C GLU A 53 -13.15 38.72 3.83
N ASP A 54 -14.27 37.98 3.74
CA ASP A 54 -15.48 38.16 4.54
C ASP A 54 -15.49 37.32 5.84
N GLN A 55 -14.39 36.62 6.13
CA GLN A 55 -14.30 35.80 7.33
C GLN A 55 -14.23 36.71 8.58
N PRO A 56 -15.10 36.52 9.59
CA PRO A 56 -14.98 37.25 10.84
C PRO A 56 -13.61 36.93 11.45
N ARG A 57 -12.74 37.92 11.51
CA ARG A 57 -11.43 37.79 12.14
C ARG A 57 -11.64 37.38 13.60
N LEU A 58 -10.78 36.48 14.09
CA LEU A 58 -10.75 36.11 15.50
C LEU A 58 -10.69 37.39 16.34
N ASP A 59 -11.72 37.61 17.16
CA ASP A 59 -11.80 38.78 18.02
C ASP A 59 -10.70 38.71 19.08
N SER A 60 -9.65 39.52 18.89
CA SER A 60 -8.56 39.67 19.84
C SER A 60 -8.84 40.73 20.91
N THR A 61 -9.92 41.51 20.79
CA THR A 61 -10.27 42.55 21.78
C THR A 61 -10.70 41.94 23.11
N ARG A 62 -11.07 40.66 23.11
CA ARG A 62 -11.31 39.87 24.32
C ARG A 62 -10.04 39.58 25.13
N PHE A 63 -8.84 39.73 24.58
CA PHE A 63 -7.59 39.43 25.31
C PHE A 63 -6.75 40.67 25.58
N THR A 64 -7.28 41.84 25.23
CA THR A 64 -6.60 43.12 25.37
C THR A 64 -7.54 44.08 26.11
N LEU A 65 -6.97 45.09 26.77
CA LEU A 65 -7.74 46.21 27.32
C LEU A 65 -7.58 47.42 26.40
N PRO A 66 -8.25 47.47 25.24
CA PRO A 66 -8.22 48.66 24.40
C PRO A 66 -8.96 49.79 25.12
N ALA A 67 -8.37 50.98 25.10
CA ALA A 67 -9.13 52.19 25.39
C ALA A 67 -10.17 52.42 24.28
N PRO A 68 -11.30 53.10 24.56
CA PRO A 68 -12.24 53.53 23.53
C PRO A 68 -11.53 54.30 22.40
N ALA A 69 -11.95 54.07 21.15
CA ALA A 69 -11.25 54.60 19.97
C ALA A 69 -11.14 56.13 19.95
N ASP A 70 -12.17 56.83 20.45
CA ASP A 70 -12.23 58.29 20.50
C ASP A 70 -11.65 58.89 21.80
N GLY A 71 -11.03 58.04 22.64
CA GLY A 71 -10.42 58.45 23.90
C GLY A 71 -11.39 59.24 24.78
N ILE A 72 -11.00 60.47 25.14
CA ILE A 72 -11.78 61.35 26.03
C ILE A 72 -13.13 61.76 25.39
N HIS A 73 -13.26 61.70 24.07
CA HIS A 73 -14.49 62.08 23.34
C HIS A 73 -15.42 60.90 23.06
N ALA A 74 -15.09 59.69 23.54
CA ALA A 74 -15.91 58.50 23.31
C ALA A 74 -17.25 58.55 24.05
N SER A 75 -18.25 57.85 23.48
CA SER A 75 -19.59 57.76 24.07
C SER A 75 -19.57 57.08 25.43
N GLU A 76 -20.55 57.39 26.29
CA GLU A 76 -20.72 56.72 27.58
C GLU A 76 -20.85 55.19 27.42
N ASP A 77 -21.51 54.74 26.35
CA ASP A 77 -21.66 53.31 26.04
C ASP A 77 -20.34 52.63 25.66
N ASP A 78 -19.39 53.37 25.06
CA ASP A 78 -18.07 52.83 24.71
C ASP A 78 -17.21 52.67 25.95
N TRP A 79 -17.29 53.62 26.88
CA TRP A 79 -16.64 53.54 28.18
C TRP A 79 -17.21 52.43 29.05
N ARG A 80 -18.53 52.22 29.05
CA ARG A 80 -19.18 51.09 29.74
C ARG A 80 -18.69 49.75 29.19
N ARG A 81 -18.63 49.61 27.86
CA ARG A 81 -18.11 48.39 27.21
C ARG A 81 -16.65 48.12 27.55
N ALA A 82 -15.80 49.16 27.58
CA ALA A 82 -14.40 49.03 27.98
C ALA A 82 -14.25 48.63 29.46
N LEU A 83 -15.09 49.18 30.33
CA LEU A 83 -15.13 48.85 31.75
C LEU A 83 -15.60 47.40 31.99
N ASP A 84 -16.64 46.95 31.30
CA ASP A 84 -17.13 45.57 31.38
C ASP A 84 -16.06 44.59 30.91
N ASN A 85 -15.34 44.90 29.82
CA ASN A 85 -14.19 44.10 29.39
C ASN A 85 -13.10 44.06 30.47
N ALA A 86 -12.78 45.19 31.11
CA ALA A 86 -11.80 45.24 32.18
C ALA A 86 -12.17 44.35 33.38
N TYR A 87 -13.44 44.35 33.80
CA TYR A 87 -13.93 43.45 34.85
C TYR A 87 -13.84 41.98 34.45
N VAL A 88 -14.20 41.66 33.21
CA VAL A 88 -14.06 40.30 32.67
C VAL A 88 -12.59 39.87 32.64
N GLN A 89 -11.66 40.76 32.27
CA GLN A 89 -10.23 40.46 32.31
C GLN A 89 -9.73 40.22 33.73
N LEU A 90 -10.14 41.04 34.69
CA LEU A 90 -9.74 40.87 36.08
C LEU A 90 -10.13 39.48 36.60
N ALA A 91 -11.38 39.08 36.40
CA ALA A 91 -11.87 37.75 36.77
C ALA A 91 -11.09 36.62 36.07
N HIS A 92 -10.77 36.78 34.78
CA HIS A 92 -9.94 35.82 34.05
C HIS A 92 -8.51 35.73 34.60
N GLN A 93 -7.89 36.84 35.01
CA GLN A 93 -6.55 36.85 35.61
C GLN A 93 -6.55 36.19 36.99
N GLU A 94 -7.59 36.41 37.80
CA GLU A 94 -7.76 35.72 39.09
C GLU A 94 -7.87 34.20 38.90
N GLY A 95 -8.71 33.74 37.97
CA GLY A 95 -8.81 32.33 37.63
C GLY A 95 -7.50 31.76 37.09
N ARG A 96 -6.78 32.52 36.26
CA ARG A 96 -5.46 32.14 35.74
C ARG A 96 -4.43 32.02 36.87
N ALA A 97 -4.44 32.91 37.85
CA ALA A 97 -3.53 32.85 39.00
C ALA A 97 -3.75 31.56 39.80
N ILE A 98 -5.01 31.21 40.06
CA ILE A 98 -5.37 29.94 40.73
C ILE A 98 -4.90 28.74 39.91
N ASN A 99 -5.18 28.72 38.60
CA ASN A 99 -4.75 27.63 37.71
C ASN A 99 -3.23 27.47 37.66
N ILE A 100 -2.48 28.57 37.65
CA ILE A 100 -1.02 28.56 37.69
C ILE A 100 -0.52 28.01 39.03
N ASP A 101 -1.16 28.37 40.15
CA ASP A 101 -0.78 27.83 41.46
C ASP A 101 -1.01 26.31 41.54
N LEU A 102 -2.16 25.83 41.03
CA LEU A 102 -2.41 24.38 40.92
C LEU A 102 -1.39 23.70 40.01
N MET A 103 -1.06 24.30 38.87
CA MET A 103 -0.09 23.76 37.93
C MET A 103 1.33 23.74 38.52
N LYS A 104 1.73 24.76 39.28
CA LYS A 104 3.02 24.78 39.99
C LYS A 104 3.11 23.67 41.02
N LYS A 105 2.00 23.40 41.74
CA LYS A 105 1.93 22.36 42.78
C LYS A 105 1.91 20.94 42.20
N TYR A 106 1.10 20.69 41.17
CA TYR A 106 0.83 19.31 40.70
C TYR A 106 1.33 19.01 39.29
N GLY A 107 1.63 20.03 38.47
CA GLY A 107 1.94 19.85 37.06
C GLY A 107 3.14 18.95 36.80
N ALA A 108 4.25 19.17 37.51
CA ALA A 108 5.44 18.34 37.34
C ALA A 108 5.21 16.87 37.73
N THR A 109 4.43 16.62 38.79
CA THR A 109 4.10 15.26 39.22
C THR A 109 3.15 14.58 38.24
N HIS A 110 2.11 15.28 37.79
CA HIS A 110 1.16 14.76 36.82
C HIS A 110 1.83 14.45 35.48
N TRP A 111 2.74 15.32 35.02
CA TRP A 111 3.48 15.10 33.78
C TRP A 111 4.37 13.85 33.84
N ARG A 112 5.02 13.59 34.98
CA ARG A 112 5.81 12.36 35.16
C ARG A 112 4.94 11.11 35.11
N ILE A 113 3.77 11.14 35.75
CA ILE A 113 2.81 10.02 35.69
C ILE A 113 2.35 9.81 34.24
N HIS A 114 2.03 10.90 33.53
CA HIS A 114 1.65 10.81 32.13
C HIS A 114 2.75 10.17 31.27
N ASN A 115 4.01 10.60 31.42
CA ASN A 115 5.13 9.99 30.71
C ASN A 115 5.28 8.49 31.04
N TYR A 116 5.16 8.11 32.32
CA TYR A 116 5.19 6.70 32.71
C TYR A 116 4.07 5.88 32.03
N THR A 117 2.85 6.43 31.93
CA THR A 117 1.76 5.75 31.21
C THR A 117 2.02 5.62 29.72
N LEU A 118 2.65 6.63 29.10
CA LEU A 118 3.04 6.59 27.69
C LEU A 118 4.14 5.56 27.43
N GLU A 119 5.15 5.49 28.30
CA GLU A 119 6.23 4.50 28.23
C GLU A 119 5.66 3.08 28.37
N ALA A 120 4.74 2.85 29.29
CA ALA A 120 4.06 1.56 29.45
C ALA A 120 3.21 1.19 28.23
N ALA A 121 2.51 2.16 27.63
CA ALA A 121 1.76 1.94 26.41
C ALA A 121 2.68 1.59 25.23
N LEU A 122 3.78 2.33 25.08
CA LEU A 122 4.80 2.08 24.06
C LEU A 122 5.36 0.67 24.20
N ALA A 123 5.78 0.27 25.41
CA ALA A 123 6.31 -1.07 25.67
C ALA A 123 5.32 -2.19 25.29
N ARG A 124 4.03 -1.98 25.56
CA ARG A 124 2.96 -2.90 25.14
C ARG A 124 2.85 -3.00 23.62
N TYR A 125 2.84 -1.87 22.92
CA TYR A 125 2.73 -1.86 21.45
C TYR A 125 3.97 -2.44 20.78
N THR A 126 5.17 -2.16 21.27
CA THR A 126 6.40 -2.74 20.75
C THR A 126 6.44 -4.25 20.97
N ALA A 127 6.05 -4.73 22.16
CA ALA A 127 5.97 -6.16 22.43
C ALA A 127 4.93 -6.87 21.55
N SER A 128 3.75 -6.26 21.34
CA SER A 128 2.72 -6.81 20.46
C SER A 128 3.17 -6.86 19.00
N THR A 129 3.84 -5.81 18.52
CA THR A 129 4.40 -5.76 17.17
C THR A 129 5.46 -6.84 16.99
N GLN A 130 6.41 -6.92 17.92
CA GLN A 130 7.48 -7.92 17.91
C GLN A 130 6.92 -9.35 17.92
N HIS A 131 5.93 -9.61 18.78
CA HIS A 131 5.25 -10.90 18.81
C HIS A 131 4.59 -11.25 17.47
N THR A 132 3.92 -10.28 16.84
CA THR A 132 3.28 -10.48 15.54
C THR A 132 4.31 -10.73 14.43
N THR A 133 5.43 -10.01 14.43
CA THR A 133 6.49 -10.22 13.43
C THR A 133 7.19 -11.57 13.62
N ASP A 134 7.41 -11.97 14.86
CA ASP A 134 8.06 -13.23 15.20
C ASP A 134 7.14 -14.42 14.87
N THR A 135 5.86 -14.33 15.21
CA THR A 135 4.87 -15.37 14.87
C THR A 135 4.71 -15.51 13.36
N LEU A 136 4.64 -14.41 12.61
CA LEU A 136 4.59 -14.43 11.15
C LEU A 136 5.86 -15.05 10.55
N SER A 137 7.02 -14.68 11.08
CA SER A 137 8.32 -15.19 10.60
C SER A 137 8.51 -16.67 10.89
N ALA A 138 8.19 -17.11 12.11
CA ALA A 138 8.36 -18.48 12.56
C ALA A 138 7.34 -19.44 11.93
N SER A 139 6.07 -19.06 11.86
CA SER A 139 5.00 -19.95 11.37
C SER A 139 4.90 -19.95 9.85
N THR A 140 4.91 -18.77 9.22
CA THR A 140 4.53 -18.63 7.81
C THR A 140 5.75 -18.53 6.92
N ASN A 141 6.67 -17.61 7.20
CA ASN A 141 7.83 -17.40 6.33
C ASN A 141 8.76 -18.62 6.32
N ARG A 142 8.99 -19.25 7.49
CA ARG A 142 9.78 -20.47 7.58
C ARG A 142 9.14 -21.62 6.79
N THR A 143 7.84 -21.85 6.97
CA THR A 143 7.11 -22.89 6.25
C THR A 143 7.12 -22.64 4.74
N ARG A 144 6.85 -21.40 4.32
CA ARG A 144 6.91 -20.99 2.90
C ARG A 144 8.30 -21.26 2.31
N ARG A 145 9.37 -20.91 3.03
CA ARG A 145 10.74 -21.15 2.57
C ARG A 145 11.01 -22.64 2.34
N VAL A 146 10.61 -23.50 3.28
CA VAL A 146 10.80 -24.95 3.14
C VAL A 146 10.04 -25.49 1.93
N LEU A 147 8.78 -25.09 1.76
CA LEU A 147 7.97 -25.52 0.62
C LEU A 147 8.55 -25.04 -0.72
N GLN A 148 9.07 -23.81 -0.77
CA GLN A 148 9.71 -23.26 -1.96
C GLN A 148 11.00 -24.03 -2.31
N GLN A 149 11.84 -24.35 -1.33
CA GLN A 149 13.07 -25.12 -1.56
C GLN A 149 12.78 -26.54 -2.05
N ASP A 150 11.76 -27.20 -1.50
CA ASP A 150 11.33 -28.53 -1.98
C ASP A 150 10.81 -28.45 -3.42
N ALA A 151 9.95 -27.46 -3.72
CA ALA A 151 9.43 -27.24 -5.07
C ALA A 151 10.55 -26.91 -6.08
N GLU A 152 11.51 -26.06 -5.71
CA GLU A 152 12.68 -25.72 -6.52
C GLU A 152 13.46 -26.98 -6.93
N SER A 153 13.77 -27.85 -5.96
CA SER A 153 14.48 -29.10 -6.24
C SER A 153 13.70 -30.01 -7.19
N LYS A 154 12.37 -30.08 -7.07
CA LYS A 154 11.52 -30.90 -7.94
C LYS A 154 11.47 -30.35 -9.36
N ILE A 155 11.32 -29.03 -9.51
CA ILE A 155 11.29 -28.37 -10.82
C ILE A 155 12.63 -28.57 -11.53
N ALA A 156 13.76 -28.33 -10.85
CA ALA A 156 15.09 -28.52 -11.44
C ALA A 156 15.30 -29.97 -11.93
N ASN A 157 14.85 -30.96 -11.16
CA ASN A 157 14.91 -32.37 -11.57
C ASN A 157 14.02 -32.67 -12.79
N LEU A 158 12.81 -32.11 -12.85
CA LEU A 158 11.90 -32.29 -13.98
C LEU A 158 12.41 -31.59 -15.24
N GLU A 159 12.98 -30.39 -15.11
CA GLU A 159 13.63 -29.67 -16.20
C GLU A 159 14.82 -30.44 -16.76
N ALA A 160 15.69 -30.99 -15.90
CA ALA A 160 16.81 -31.82 -16.32
C ALA A 160 16.34 -33.08 -17.06
N LYS A 161 15.32 -33.77 -16.54
CA LYS A 161 14.71 -34.94 -17.20
C LYS A 161 14.09 -34.58 -18.54
N TRP A 162 13.38 -33.46 -18.61
CA TRP A 162 12.79 -32.97 -19.85
C TRP A 162 13.86 -32.66 -20.89
N ALA A 163 14.93 -31.94 -20.51
CA ALA A 163 16.04 -31.63 -21.40
C ALA A 163 16.75 -32.90 -21.90
N GLN A 164 16.95 -33.87 -21.00
CA GLN A 164 17.50 -35.18 -21.37
C GLN A 164 16.59 -35.92 -22.36
N LEU A 165 15.28 -35.98 -22.09
CA LEU A 165 14.31 -36.65 -22.98
C LEU A 165 14.31 -36.01 -24.37
N VAL A 166 14.27 -34.67 -24.45
CA VAL A 166 14.35 -33.95 -25.71
C VAL A 166 15.67 -34.25 -26.44
N SER A 167 16.81 -34.26 -25.72
CA SER A 167 18.10 -34.61 -26.30
C SER A 167 18.13 -36.06 -26.80
N THR A 168 17.62 -37.02 -26.04
CA THR A 168 17.56 -38.43 -26.46
C THR A 168 16.64 -38.62 -27.66
N GLN A 169 15.51 -37.91 -27.71
CA GLN A 169 14.59 -37.97 -28.84
C GLN A 169 15.26 -37.42 -30.11
N LEU A 170 16.00 -36.32 -29.99
CA LEU A 170 16.75 -35.75 -31.10
C LEU A 170 17.86 -36.71 -31.56
N GLN A 171 18.63 -37.30 -30.64
CA GLN A 171 19.66 -38.28 -30.95
C GLN A 171 19.09 -39.52 -31.65
N MET A 172 17.96 -40.05 -31.17
CA MET A 172 17.27 -41.16 -31.83
C MET A 172 16.78 -40.78 -33.22
N GLY A 173 16.24 -39.58 -33.40
CA GLY A 173 15.83 -39.08 -34.71
C GLY A 173 16.99 -38.97 -35.71
N VAL A 174 18.15 -38.48 -35.25
CA VAL A 174 19.38 -38.42 -36.06
C VAL A 174 19.89 -39.82 -36.40
N ALA A 175 19.90 -40.74 -35.43
CA ALA A 175 20.33 -42.13 -35.65
C ALA A 175 19.40 -42.86 -36.64
N ALA A 176 18.08 -42.67 -36.53
CA ALA A 176 17.11 -43.24 -37.47
C ALA A 176 17.34 -42.72 -38.89
N LEU A 177 17.54 -41.40 -39.06
CA LEU A 177 17.86 -40.80 -40.36
C LEU A 177 19.16 -41.35 -40.96
N GLY A 178 20.19 -41.53 -40.13
CA GLY A 178 21.46 -42.15 -40.54
C GLY A 178 21.29 -43.60 -40.99
N ALA A 179 20.52 -44.40 -40.24
CA ALA A 179 20.23 -45.79 -40.58
C ALA A 179 19.40 -45.90 -41.87
N GLU A 180 18.40 -45.04 -42.07
CA GLU A 180 17.63 -44.97 -43.31
C GLU A 180 18.52 -44.64 -44.51
N TYR A 181 19.48 -43.72 -44.34
CA TYR A 181 20.47 -43.40 -45.38
C TYR A 181 21.35 -44.61 -45.72
N GLU A 182 21.90 -45.30 -44.73
CA GLU A 182 22.72 -46.50 -44.93
C GLU A 182 21.95 -47.63 -45.63
N VAL A 183 20.72 -47.91 -45.18
CA VAL A 183 19.83 -48.89 -45.82
C VAL A 183 19.54 -48.49 -47.27
N GLY A 184 19.33 -47.20 -47.54
CA GLY A 184 19.16 -46.68 -48.90
C GLY A 184 20.37 -46.93 -49.79
N VAL A 185 21.59 -46.67 -49.29
CA VAL A 185 22.83 -46.93 -50.03
C VAL A 185 23.02 -48.42 -50.30
N LEU A 186 22.81 -49.28 -49.29
CA LEU A 186 22.93 -50.73 -49.44
C LEU A 186 21.89 -51.30 -50.41
N ALA A 187 20.66 -50.78 -50.40
CA ALA A 187 19.62 -51.16 -51.36
C ALA A 187 20.05 -50.82 -52.80
N GLN A 188 20.60 -49.62 -53.03
CA GLN A 188 21.15 -49.26 -54.34
C GLN A 188 22.29 -50.18 -54.78
N GLN A 189 23.21 -50.53 -53.86
CA GLN A 189 24.31 -51.45 -54.15
C GLN A 189 23.79 -52.86 -54.49
N ARG A 190 22.83 -53.39 -53.72
CA ARG A 190 22.16 -54.66 -53.99
C ARG A 190 21.54 -54.66 -55.39
N ASP A 191 20.83 -53.60 -55.75
CA ASP A 191 20.14 -53.52 -57.04
C ASP A 191 21.13 -53.41 -58.21
N ARG A 192 22.26 -52.71 -58.03
CA ARG A 192 23.39 -52.71 -58.99
C ARG A 192 24.03 -54.09 -59.15
N LEU A 193 24.22 -54.83 -58.06
CA LEU A 193 24.80 -56.17 -58.11
C LEU A 193 23.82 -57.16 -58.76
N ARG A 194 22.52 -57.06 -58.47
CA ARG A 194 21.48 -57.87 -59.11
C ARG A 194 21.41 -57.62 -60.61
N THR A 195 21.45 -56.37 -61.04
CA THR A 195 21.49 -56.03 -62.48
C THR A 195 22.73 -56.57 -63.16
N ARG A 196 23.92 -56.41 -62.56
CA ARG A 196 25.16 -57.04 -63.09
C ARG A 196 25.10 -58.56 -63.13
N LEU A 197 24.49 -59.20 -62.14
CA LEU A 197 24.36 -60.66 -62.11
C LEU A 197 23.42 -61.14 -63.21
N ALA A 198 22.31 -60.42 -63.45
CA ALA A 198 21.42 -60.68 -64.58
C ALA A 198 22.09 -60.45 -65.95
N GLU A 199 23.03 -59.49 -66.06
CA GLU A 199 23.85 -59.31 -67.27
C GLU A 199 24.83 -60.47 -67.50
N LEU A 200 25.37 -61.07 -66.42
CA LEU A 200 26.31 -62.19 -66.48
C LEU A 200 25.62 -63.55 -66.70
N GLU A 201 24.41 -63.72 -66.18
CA GLU A 201 23.53 -64.87 -66.44
C GLU A 201 22.84 -64.77 -67.81
N GLY A 202 23.52 -64.23 -68.83
CA GLY A 202 22.99 -63.88 -70.15
C GLY A 202 21.98 -64.89 -70.73
N PRO A 203 21.01 -64.42 -71.53
CA PRO A 203 19.77 -65.14 -71.81
C PRO A 203 20.06 -66.56 -72.33
N ALA A 204 19.57 -67.55 -71.57
CA ALA A 204 19.50 -68.95 -72.00
C ALA A 204 18.58 -69.12 -73.21
#